data_AF-A0A0Q7HW80-F1
#
_entry.id   AF-A0A0Q7HW80-F1
#
_cell.length_a   1.000
_cell.length_b   1.000
_cell.length_c   1.000
_cell.angle_alpha   90.00
_cell.angle_beta   90.00
_cell.angle_gamma   90.00
#
_symmetry.space_group_name_H-M   'P 1'
#
loop_
_entity.id
_entity.type
_entity.pdbx_description
1 polymer ?
#
loop_
_entity_poly.entity_id
_entity_poly.type
_entity_poly.pdbx_seq_one_letter_code
_entity_poly.pdbx_strand_id
1 'polypeptide(L)' 'MTFKYSVTLPISGGDKLRRFREWAEKHLPELSYSLPPQTPIKTETMTIRLLNVEDRARILQTLAATPLS' A
#
# COMPACT_ATOMS: atom_id res chain seq x y z
N MET A 1 15.18 5.49 -9.50
CA MET A 1 13.73 5.35 -9.77
C MET A 1 12.99 6.36 -8.91
N THR A 2 12.21 7.25 -9.50
CA THR A 2 11.48 8.30 -8.75
C THR A 2 10.04 7.87 -8.59
N PHE A 3 9.58 7.64 -7.36
CA PHE A 3 8.18 7.38 -7.08
C PHE A 3 7.41 8.71 -7.16
N LYS A 4 6.75 8.95 -8.30
CA LYS A 4 5.99 10.19 -8.56
C LYS A 4 4.54 10.12 -8.09
N TYR A 5 4.02 8.91 -7.89
CA TYR A 5 2.63 8.70 -7.52
C TYR A 5 2.52 8.29 -6.07
N SER A 6 1.37 8.58 -5.47
CA SER A 6 1.05 8.12 -4.13
C SER A 6 -0.39 7.61 -4.06
N VAL A 7 -0.61 6.67 -3.16
CA VAL A 7 -1.93 6.17 -2.82
C VAL A 7 -2.07 6.15 -1.31
N THR A 8 -3.19 6.66 -0.81
CA THR A 8 -3.54 6.60 0.61
C THR A 8 -4.54 5.49 0.78
N LEU A 9 -4.18 4.48 1.57
CA LEU A 9 -5.01 3.32 1.85
C LEU A 9 -5.53 3.41 3.28
N PRO A 10 -6.81 3.10 3.53
CA PRO A 10 -7.32 2.92 4.89
C PRO A 10 -6.70 1.65 5.48
N ILE A 11 -5.99 1.80 6.60
CA ILE A 11 -5.40 0.67 7.33
C ILE A 11 -5.25 1.06 8.80
N SER A 12 -5.84 0.24 9.67
CA SER A 12 -5.86 0.44 11.13
C SER A 12 -5.09 -0.68 11.84
N GLY A 13 -4.65 -0.42 13.08
CA GLY A 13 -3.95 -1.40 13.91
C GLY A 13 -2.42 -1.36 13.82
N GLY A 14 -1.75 -2.28 14.52
CA GLY A 14 -0.27 -2.40 14.49
C GLY A 14 0.25 -3.06 13.22
N ASP A 15 1.56 -2.97 12.98
CA ASP A 15 2.27 -3.66 11.89
C ASP A 15 1.78 -3.40 10.45
N LYS A 16 1.15 -2.24 10.21
CA LYS A 16 0.56 -1.83 8.92
C LYS A 16 1.48 -2.04 7.72
N LEU A 17 2.76 -1.66 7.88
CA LEU A 17 3.77 -1.78 6.83
C LEU A 17 4.04 -3.24 6.46
N ARG A 18 4.11 -4.11 7.48
CA ARG A 18 4.33 -5.55 7.30
C ARG A 18 3.12 -6.20 6.65
N ARG A 19 1.91 -5.91 7.15
CA ARG A 19 0.66 -6.44 6.56
C ARG A 19 0.49 -6.04 5.11
N PHE A 20 0.77 -4.78 4.77
CA PHE A 20 0.72 -4.34 3.39
C PHE A 20 1.75 -5.07 2.52
N ARG A 21 2.98 -5.28 3.02
CA ARG A 21 3.99 -6.04 2.28
C ARG A 21 3.52 -7.46 2.00
N GLU A 22 3.05 -8.18 3.01
CA GLU A 22 2.54 -9.56 2.88
C GLU A 22 1.34 -9.62 1.91
N TRP A 23 0.42 -8.65 2.00
CA TRP A 23 -0.71 -8.55 1.08
C TRP A 23 -0.27 -8.25 -0.35
N ALA A 24 0.65 -7.31 -0.54
CA ALA A 24 1.17 -6.93 -1.86
C ALA A 24 1.92 -8.11 -2.49
N GLU A 25 2.75 -8.83 -1.75
CA GLU A 25 3.43 -10.03 -2.24
C GLU A 25 2.45 -11.14 -2.65
N LYS A 26 1.34 -11.29 -1.92
CA LYS A 26 0.33 -12.31 -2.20
C LYS A 26 -0.58 -11.98 -3.38
N HIS A 27 -0.98 -10.71 -3.53
CA HIS A 27 -2.01 -10.30 -4.48
C HIS A 27 -1.48 -9.51 -5.67
N LEU A 28 -0.33 -8.86 -5.52
CA LEU A 28 0.30 -8.00 -6.52
C LEU A 28 1.80 -8.35 -6.65
N PRO A 29 2.13 -9.57 -7.10
CA PRO A 29 3.51 -9.89 -7.40
C PRO A 29 4.06 -8.88 -8.41
N GLU A 30 5.33 -8.47 -8.23
CA GLU A 30 6.04 -7.48 -9.06
C GLU A 30 5.62 -6.01 -8.89
N LEU A 31 4.79 -5.68 -7.90
CA LEU A 31 4.45 -4.29 -7.61
C LEU A 31 5.68 -3.49 -7.14
N SER A 32 6.01 -2.42 -7.87
CA SER A 32 7.07 -1.49 -7.48
C SER A 32 6.53 -0.36 -6.59
N TYR A 33 6.71 -0.50 -5.28
CA TYR A 33 6.25 0.47 -4.29
C TYR A 33 7.34 0.87 -3.29
N SER A 34 7.16 2.05 -2.69
CA SER A 34 7.97 2.56 -1.60
C SER A 34 7.08 2.86 -0.40
N LEU A 35 7.36 2.15 0.69
CA LEU A 35 6.67 2.34 1.96
C LEU A 35 7.19 3.58 2.68
N PRO A 36 6.33 4.27 3.45
CA PRO A 36 6.77 5.35 4.30
C PRO A 36 7.71 4.78 5.40
N PRO A 37 8.72 5.55 5.82
CA PRO A 37 9.70 5.09 6.80
C PRO A 37 9.07 4.84 8.18
N GLN A 38 8.03 5.61 8.53
CA GLN A 38 7.28 5.43 9.75
C GLN A 38 5.81 5.79 9.50
N THR A 39 4.90 4.95 9.99
CA THR A 39 3.48 5.27 10.10
C THR A 39 3.11 5.29 11.59
N PRO A 40 2.51 6.37 12.10
CA PRO A 40 2.02 6.39 13.47
C PRO A 40 1.03 5.22 13.72
N ILE A 41 1.07 4.61 14.90
CA ILE A 41 0.15 3.52 15.24
C ILE A 41 -1.30 4.01 15.20
N LYS A 42 -1.54 5.26 15.62
CA LYS A 42 -2.87 5.87 15.70
C LYS A 42 -3.50 6.27 14.37
N THR A 43 -2.75 6.33 13.26
CA THR A 43 -3.34 6.75 11.97
C THR A 43 -4.22 5.64 11.41
N GLU A 44 -5.37 5.96 10.83
CA GLU A 44 -6.20 4.95 10.17
C GLU A 44 -5.90 4.88 8.66
N THR A 45 -4.82 5.53 8.25
CA THR A 45 -4.40 5.63 6.87
C THR A 45 -2.89 5.45 6.74
N MET A 46 -2.48 4.91 5.60
CA MET A 46 -1.09 4.77 5.19
C MET A 46 -0.92 5.25 3.75
N THR A 47 0.02 6.16 3.53
CA THR A 47 0.35 6.65 2.20
C THR A 47 1.57 5.93 1.67
N ILE A 48 1.44 5.31 0.50
CA ILE A 48 2.45 4.52 -0.17
C ILE A 48 2.83 5.23 -1.46
N ARG A 49 4.11 5.24 -1.80
CA ARG A 49 4.60 5.83 -3.05
C ARG A 49 4.72 4.75 -4.12
N LEU A 50 4.37 5.10 -5.35
CA LEU A 50 4.27 4.20 -6.49
C LEU A 50 5.06 4.76 -7.68
N LEU A 51 5.58 3.86 -8.50
CA LEU A 51 6.32 4.22 -9.71
C LEU A 51 5.36 4.66 -10.82
N ASN A 52 4.26 3.91 -11.00
CA ASN A 52 3.30 4.12 -12.07
C ASN A 52 1.90 4.45 -11.54
N VAL A 53 1.11 5.12 -12.39
CA VAL A 53 -0.32 5.36 -12.11
C VAL A 53 -1.16 4.10 -12.27
N GLU A 54 -0.73 3.14 -13.10
CA GLU A 54 -1.40 1.87 -13.31
C GLU A 54 -1.33 0.99 -12.05
N ASP A 55 -0.19 1.02 -11.36
CA ASP A 55 -0.02 0.37 -10.04
C ASP A 55 -1.01 0.90 -9.02
N ARG A 56 -1.31 2.20 -9.06
CA ARG A 56 -2.34 2.80 -8.20
C ARG A 56 -3.71 2.21 -8.47
N ALA A 57 -4.11 2.09 -9.73
CA ALA A 57 -5.40 1.50 -10.10
C ALA A 57 -5.48 0.03 -9.68
N ARG A 58 -4.42 -0.75 -9.91
CA ARG A 58 -4.32 -2.16 -9.48
C ARG A 58 -4.47 -2.32 -7.97
N ILE A 59 -3.79 -1.49 -7.17
CA ILE A 59 -3.91 -1.52 -5.71
C ILE A 59 -5.34 -1.22 -5.29
N LEU A 60 -5.97 -0.18 -5.83
CA LEU A 60 -7.34 0.20 -5.46
C LEU A 60 -8.36 -0.88 -5.84
N GLN A 61 -8.23 -1.46 -7.03
CA GLN A 61 -9.11 -2.55 -7.49
C GLN A 61 -8.93 -3.81 -6.63
N THR A 62 -7.68 -4.19 -6.34
CA THR A 62 -7.38 -5.37 -5.53
C THR A 62 -7.80 -5.15 -4.07
N LEU A 63 -7.64 -3.95 -3.54
CA LEU A 63 -8.10 -3.61 -2.19
C LEU A 63 -9.63 -3.68 -2.08
N ALA A 64 -10.35 -3.23 -3.10
CA ALA A 64 -11.81 -3.33 -3.15
C ALA A 64 -12.28 -4.80 -3.20
N ALA A 65 -11.54 -5.67 -3.89
CA ALA A 65 -11.83 -7.11 -3.95
C ALA A 65 -11.33 -7.89 -2.71
N THR A 66 -10.22 -7.46 -2.12
CA THR A 66 -9.54 -8.11 -1.00
C THR A 66 -8.99 -7.04 -0.04
N PRO A 67 -9.79 -6.62 0.95
CA PRO A 67 -9.37 -5.58 1.89
C PRO A 67 -8.23 -6.04 2.79
N LEU A 68 -7.39 -5.09 3.19
CA LEU A 68 -6.34 -5.29 4.21
C LEU A 68 -7.01 -5.60 5.56
N SER A 69 -6.81 -6.81 6.09
CA SER A 69 -7.35 -7.27 7.38
C SER A 69 -6.39 -7.10 8.56
#